data_AF-A0A925YV15-F1
#
_entry.id   AF-A0A925YV15-F1
#
_cell.length_a   1.000
_cell.length_b   1.000
_cell.length_c   1.000
_cell.angle_alpha   90.00
_cell.angle_beta   90.00
_cell.angle_gamma   90.00
#
_symmetry.space_group_name_H-M   'P 1'
#
loop_
_entity.id
_entity.type
_entity.pdbx_description
1 polymer ?
#
loop_
_entity_poly.entity_id
_entity_poly.type
_entity_poly.pdbx_seq_one_letter_code
_entity_poly.pdbx_strand_id
1 'polypeptide(L)'
;MMKKHFFPLLLCTLLAAAISAEASAQTALRSGTAVAPAEFSLEQNYPNPFNPSTTVAFSLPVAAQVSIKVSDILGREVATVLNAPRAAGKHTVQFSAGNLPSGLYFYKIVATAGANTFSETKRMILTK
;
A
#
# COMPACT_ATOMS: atom_id res chain seq x y z
N MET A 1 33.51 -59.99 -30.12
CA MET A 1 32.37 -59.29 -30.75
C MET A 1 31.21 -59.29 -29.76
N MET A 2 30.57 -58.12 -29.56
CA MET A 2 29.35 -57.85 -28.75
C MET A 2 29.58 -57.73 -27.23
N LYS A 3 29.58 -56.52 -26.62
CA LYS A 3 28.42 -55.63 -26.28
C LYS A 3 27.42 -56.38 -25.38
N LYS A 4 26.98 -55.93 -24.20
CA LYS A 4 26.88 -54.62 -23.55
C LYS A 4 26.34 -54.89 -22.12
N HIS A 5 26.62 -53.94 -21.23
CA HIS A 5 25.76 -53.40 -20.15
C HIS A 5 24.82 -54.35 -19.39
N PHE A 6 24.81 -54.27 -18.05
CA PHE A 6 23.99 -53.31 -17.30
C PHE A 6 24.13 -53.61 -15.80
N PHE A 7 24.61 -52.61 -15.04
CA PHE A 7 24.54 -52.56 -13.57
C PHE A 7 23.16 -52.00 -13.20
N PRO A 8 22.51 -52.48 -12.13
CA PRO A 8 22.20 -51.55 -11.03
C PRO A 8 22.32 -52.24 -9.64
N LEU A 9 23.12 -51.73 -8.71
CA LEU A 9 22.77 -50.72 -7.70
C LEU A 9 21.49 -51.04 -6.90
N LEU A 10 21.64 -51.43 -5.62
CA LEU A 10 20.80 -51.00 -4.48
C LEU A 10 21.51 -51.47 -3.19
N LEU A 11 22.26 -50.59 -2.55
CA LEU A 11 21.84 -49.74 -1.43
C LEU A 11 22.20 -50.40 -0.08
N CYS A 12 23.45 -50.16 0.31
CA CYS A 12 24.03 -50.47 1.61
C CYS A 12 23.43 -49.55 2.68
N THR A 13 23.16 -50.12 3.84
CA THR A 13 22.55 -49.54 5.05
C THR A 13 23.49 -48.63 5.85
N LEU A 14 22.93 -47.99 6.88
CA LEU A 14 23.52 -47.14 7.94
C LEU A 14 23.78 -45.68 7.50
N LEU A 15 23.54 -44.65 8.31
CA LEU A 15 23.67 -44.50 9.76
C LEU A 15 22.95 -43.21 10.20
N ALA A 16 22.25 -43.24 11.34
CA ALA A 16 21.86 -42.02 12.06
C ALA A 16 23.04 -41.54 12.93
N ALA A 17 23.34 -40.25 12.94
CA ALA A 17 24.04 -39.57 14.03
C ALA A 17 23.81 -38.06 13.97
N ALA A 18 23.75 -37.47 15.16
CA ALA A 18 23.22 -36.16 15.48
C ALA A 18 24.29 -35.05 15.54
N ILE A 19 23.80 -33.81 15.79
CA ILE A 19 24.48 -32.69 16.44
C ILE A 19 25.58 -31.99 15.64
N SER A 20 25.30 -30.76 15.22
CA SER A 20 25.91 -29.57 15.85
C SER A 20 25.26 -28.31 15.31
N ALA A 21 24.80 -27.48 16.25
CA ALA A 21 24.47 -26.09 16.00
C ALA A 21 25.77 -25.32 15.81
N GLU A 22 25.91 -24.62 14.70
CA GLU A 22 26.85 -23.50 14.58
C GLU A 22 26.06 -22.26 14.18
N ALA A 23 25.85 -21.43 15.20
CA ALA A 23 25.46 -20.04 15.02
C ALA A 23 26.64 -19.31 14.40
N SER A 24 26.48 -18.83 13.18
CA SER A 24 27.32 -17.78 12.61
C SER A 24 26.44 -16.57 12.33
N ALA A 25 26.60 -15.55 13.16
CA ALA A 25 26.05 -14.23 12.95
C ALA A 25 26.58 -13.66 11.62
N GLN A 26 25.69 -13.54 10.63
CA GLN A 26 25.88 -12.64 9.51
C GLN A 26 24.75 -11.63 9.58
N THR A 27 25.10 -10.42 10.01
CA THR A 27 24.25 -9.24 9.96
C THR A 27 23.96 -8.91 8.51
N ALA A 28 22.97 -9.59 7.94
CA ALA A 28 22.44 -9.27 6.63
C ALA A 28 21.59 -8.00 6.77
N LEU A 29 22.12 -6.95 6.15
CA LEU A 29 21.52 -5.67 5.81
C LEU A 29 19.98 -5.71 5.85
N ARG A 30 19.37 -4.77 6.59
CA ARG A 30 17.93 -4.50 6.56
C ARG A 30 17.53 -4.07 5.15
N SER A 31 17.35 -5.03 4.24
CA SER A 31 16.39 -4.91 3.16
C SER A 31 15.04 -4.94 3.84
N GLY A 32 14.57 -3.77 4.28
CA GLY A 32 13.16 -3.57 4.48
C GLY A 32 12.53 -3.71 3.11
N THR A 33 12.20 -4.94 2.71
CA THR A 33 11.24 -5.17 1.64
C THR A 33 9.97 -4.50 2.11
N ALA A 34 9.78 -3.25 1.68
CA ALA A 34 8.54 -2.53 1.89
C ALA A 34 7.48 -3.33 1.14
N VAL A 35 6.86 -4.26 1.85
CA VAL A 35 5.78 -5.07 1.31
C VAL A 35 4.69 -4.10 0.90
N ALA A 36 4.38 -4.09 -0.39
CA ALA A 36 3.29 -3.27 -0.90
C ALA A 36 2.00 -3.64 -0.13
N PRO A 37 1.12 -2.67 0.15
CA PRO A 37 -0.19 -2.95 0.71
C PRO A 37 -0.90 -4.04 -0.09
N ALA A 38 -1.68 -4.90 0.57
CA ALA A 38 -2.42 -5.97 -0.12
C ALA A 38 -3.61 -5.41 -0.94
N GLU A 39 -4.17 -4.28 -0.50
CA GLU A 39 -5.41 -3.73 -1.03
C GLU A 39 -5.34 -2.21 -1.17
N PHE A 40 -6.21 -1.66 -2.02
CA PHE A 40 -6.46 -0.23 -2.06
C PHE A 40 -7.23 0.18 -0.80
N SER A 41 -6.85 1.30 -0.18
CA SER A 41 -7.60 1.85 0.94
C SER A 41 -7.51 3.36 1.02
N LEU A 42 -8.59 4.00 1.48
CA LEU A 42 -8.59 5.37 1.95
C LEU A 42 -8.74 5.35 3.48
N GLU A 43 -7.89 6.09 4.19
CA GLU A 43 -8.04 6.25 5.64
C GLU A 43 -8.89 7.48 5.97
N GLN A 44 -9.45 7.49 7.18
CA GLN A 44 -10.11 8.68 7.71
C GLN A 44 -9.08 9.80 7.86
N ASN A 45 -9.40 10.99 7.39
CA ASN A 45 -8.51 12.15 7.52
C ASN A 45 -8.24 12.44 9.00
N TYR A 46 -7.01 12.82 9.33
CA TYR A 46 -6.62 13.18 10.69
C TYR A 46 -5.83 14.49 10.73
N PRO A 47 -6.20 15.44 11.62
CA PRO A 47 -7.35 15.40 12.53
C PRO A 47 -8.71 15.46 11.80
N ASN A 48 -9.79 15.02 12.46
CA ASN A 48 -11.19 15.24 12.06
C ASN A 48 -12.08 15.31 13.31
N PRO A 49 -12.73 16.44 13.65
CA PRO A 49 -12.73 17.72 12.91
C PRO A 49 -11.33 18.36 12.77
N PHE A 50 -11.14 19.21 11.75
CA PHE A 50 -9.84 19.82 11.45
C PHE A 50 -9.89 21.35 11.34
N ASN A 51 -8.75 22.03 11.56
CA ASN A 51 -8.62 23.48 11.45
C ASN A 51 -7.19 23.93 11.06
N PRO A 52 -7.00 24.65 9.94
CA PRO A 52 -7.68 24.46 8.67
C PRO A 52 -7.04 23.31 7.87
N SER A 53 -6.08 22.57 8.45
CA SER A 53 -5.33 21.53 7.77
C SER A 53 -5.61 20.13 8.32
N THR A 54 -5.60 19.14 7.43
CA THR A 54 -5.74 17.72 7.75
C THR A 54 -4.83 16.88 6.85
N THR A 55 -4.57 15.64 7.24
CA THR A 55 -3.83 14.67 6.42
C THR A 55 -4.78 13.59 5.92
N VAL A 56 -4.70 13.31 4.62
CA VAL A 56 -5.38 12.17 3.98
C VAL A 56 -4.34 11.09 3.71
N ALA A 57 -4.54 9.91 4.28
CA ALA A 57 -3.70 8.74 4.05
C ALA A 57 -4.43 7.72 3.17
N PHE A 58 -3.69 7.06 2.28
CA PHE A 58 -4.22 6.02 1.40
C PHE A 58 -3.14 5.01 1.03
N SER A 59 -3.57 3.79 0.69
CA SER A 59 -2.69 2.69 0.30
C SER A 59 -2.98 2.25 -1.13
N LEU A 60 -1.91 1.95 -1.88
CA LEU A 60 -1.97 1.44 -3.24
C LEU A 60 -1.21 0.10 -3.33
N PRO A 61 -1.85 -1.02 -3.71
CA PRO A 61 -1.17 -2.29 -3.91
C PRO A 61 -0.29 -2.31 -5.18
N VAL A 62 -0.63 -1.46 -6.15
CA VAL A 62 0.07 -1.30 -7.43
C VAL A 62 0.17 0.17 -7.79
N ALA A 63 1.07 0.54 -8.71
CA ALA A 63 1.15 1.90 -9.22
C ALA A 63 -0.16 2.30 -9.94
N ALA A 64 -0.64 3.51 -9.69
CA ALA A 64 -1.93 3.99 -10.19
C ALA A 64 -1.92 5.51 -10.46
N GLN A 65 -2.77 5.95 -11.38
CA GLN A 65 -3.14 7.37 -11.49
C GLN A 65 -4.14 7.69 -10.37
N VAL A 66 -3.79 8.60 -9.47
CA VAL A 66 -4.61 8.94 -8.29
C VAL A 66 -5.17 10.35 -8.40
N SER A 67 -6.48 10.47 -8.15
CA SER A 67 -7.21 11.73 -8.01
C SER A 67 -7.90 11.78 -6.66
N ILE A 68 -7.64 12.81 -5.86
CA ILE A 68 -8.34 13.10 -4.61
C ILE A 68 -9.00 14.47 -4.73
N LYS A 69 -10.33 14.48 -4.64
CA LYS A 69 -11.15 15.68 -4.80
C LYS A 69 -12.02 15.89 -3.57
N VAL A 70 -12.29 17.14 -3.25
CA VAL A 70 -13.14 17.56 -2.14
C VAL A 70 -14.40 18.22 -2.68
N SER A 71 -15.54 17.85 -2.13
CA SER A 71 -16.84 18.43 -2.45
C SER A 71 -17.61 18.86 -1.22
N ASP A 72 -18.50 19.84 -1.39
CA ASP A 72 -19.46 20.25 -0.37
C ASP A 72 -20.68 19.30 -0.29
N ILE A 73 -21.64 19.61 0.58
CA ILE A 73 -22.87 18.82 0.79
C ILE A 73 -23.80 18.79 -0.44
N LEU A 74 -23.63 19.74 -1.37
CA LEU A 74 -24.38 19.79 -2.62
C LEU A 74 -23.67 19.03 -3.75
N GLY A 75 -22.52 18.41 -3.46
CA GLY A 75 -21.71 17.69 -4.43
C GLY A 75 -20.88 18.59 -5.34
N ARG A 76 -20.78 19.89 -5.05
CA ARG A 76 -19.92 20.80 -5.83
C ARG A 76 -18.46 20.55 -5.46
N GLU A 77 -17.61 20.32 -6.45
CA GLU A 77 -16.17 20.23 -6.24
C GLU A 77 -15.62 21.59 -5.80
N VAL A 78 -14.97 21.62 -4.63
CA VAL A 78 -14.41 22.85 -4.04
C VAL A 78 -12.87 22.83 -4.04
N ALA A 79 -12.25 21.66 -4.16
CA ALA A 79 -10.80 21.54 -4.30
C ALA A 79 -10.39 20.21 -4.95
N THR A 80 -9.26 20.23 -5.66
CA THR A 80 -8.49 19.04 -6.04
C THR A 80 -7.24 18.99 -5.16
N VAL A 81 -7.11 17.94 -4.34
CA VAL A 81 -6.01 17.76 -3.36
C VAL A 81 -4.82 17.07 -4.01
N LEU A 82 -5.10 16.09 -4.87
CA LEU A 82 -4.10 15.32 -5.60
C LEU A 82 -4.65 14.95 -6.97
N ASN A 83 -3.84 15.06 -8.01
CA ASN A 83 -4.14 14.49 -9.32
C ASN A 83 -2.83 14.12 -10.02
N ALA A 84 -2.26 12.96 -9.67
CA ALA A 84 -0.94 12.56 -10.13
C ALA A 84 -0.75 11.03 -10.07
N PRO A 85 0.18 10.48 -10.86
CA PRO A 85 0.59 9.09 -10.71
C PRO A 85 1.31 8.87 -9.38
N ARG A 86 1.06 7.72 -8.76
CA ARG A 86 1.69 7.28 -7.51
C ARG A 86 2.14 5.83 -7.65
N ALA A 87 3.32 5.53 -7.09
CA ALA A 87 3.83 4.17 -7.01
C ALA A 87 3.02 3.33 -6.01
N ALA A 88 3.17 2.00 -6.06
CA ALA A 88 2.65 1.13 -5.01
C ALA A 88 3.23 1.53 -3.65
N GLY A 89 2.43 1.45 -2.59
CA GLY A 89 2.84 1.84 -1.25
C GLY A 89 1.78 2.62 -0.48
N LYS A 90 2.17 3.07 0.71
CA LYS A 90 1.37 3.99 1.54
C LYS A 90 1.74 5.43 1.21
N HIS A 91 0.74 6.28 1.09
CA HIS A 91 0.88 7.68 0.75
C HIS A 91 0.13 8.55 1.75
N THR A 92 0.65 9.75 1.97
CA THR A 92 -0.03 10.80 2.73
C THR A 92 -0.01 12.09 1.93
N VAL A 93 -1.09 12.85 2.01
CA VAL A 93 -1.18 14.17 1.41
C VAL A 93 -1.83 15.13 2.40
N GLN A 94 -1.24 16.32 2.56
CA GLN A 94 -1.80 17.38 3.36
C GLN A 94 -2.83 18.15 2.55
N PHE A 95 -3.97 18.45 3.17
CA PHE A 95 -5.00 19.32 2.63
C PHE A 95 -5.20 20.50 3.57
N SER A 96 -5.10 21.72 3.03
CA SER A 96 -5.39 22.97 3.75
C SER A 96 -6.62 23.64 3.15
N ALA A 97 -7.60 23.93 4.00
CA ALA A 97 -8.91 24.45 3.64
C ALA A 97 -9.13 25.88 4.15
N GLY A 98 -8.06 26.69 4.30
CA GLY A 98 -8.15 28.03 4.89
C GLY A 98 -9.14 28.98 4.20
N ASN A 99 -9.40 28.76 2.90
CA ASN A 99 -10.32 29.56 2.11
C ASN A 99 -11.76 29.02 2.09
N LEU A 100 -12.03 27.90 2.77
CA LEU A 100 -13.36 27.29 2.83
C LEU A 100 -14.10 27.69 4.13
N PRO A 101 -15.44 27.77 4.11
CA PRO A 101 -16.24 27.97 5.33
C PRO A 101 -16.25 26.72 6.21
N SER A 102 -16.44 26.89 7.53
CA SER A 102 -16.70 25.77 8.45
C SER A 102 -17.91 24.96 7.95
N GLY A 103 -17.83 23.64 8.04
CA GLY A 103 -18.91 22.79 7.54
C GLY A 103 -18.51 21.34 7.28
N LEU A 104 -19.48 20.58 6.76
CA LEU A 104 -19.32 19.20 6.32
C LEU A 104 -18.85 19.16 4.87
N TYR A 105 -17.81 18.37 4.63
CA TYR A 105 -17.25 18.11 3.30
C TYR A 105 -17.09 16.61 3.09
N PHE A 106 -16.95 16.24 1.81
CA PHE A 106 -16.62 14.89 1.40
C PHE A 106 -15.33 14.94 0.60
N TYR A 107 -14.47 13.94 0.78
CA TYR A 107 -13.32 13.73 -0.07
C TYR A 107 -13.42 12.35 -0.70
N LYS A 108 -13.13 12.30 -2.00
CA LYS A 108 -13.20 11.08 -2.81
C LYS A 108 -11.85 10.81 -3.42
N ILE A 109 -11.36 9.59 -3.25
CA ILE A 109 -10.23 9.06 -4.00
C ILE A 109 -10.74 8.29 -5.22
N VAL A 110 -10.06 8.45 -6.36
CA VAL A 110 -10.16 7.59 -7.53
C VAL A 110 -8.75 7.16 -7.89
N ALA A 111 -8.48 5.86 -7.93
CA ALA A 111 -7.19 5.31 -8.33
C ALA A 111 -7.39 4.33 -9.50
N THR A 112 -6.76 4.63 -10.65
CA THR A 112 -6.85 3.80 -11.86
C THR A 112 -5.51 3.14 -12.15
N ALA A 113 -5.51 1.81 -12.20
CA ALA A 113 -4.35 0.97 -12.50
C ALA A 113 -4.69 -0.01 -13.64
N GLY A 114 -4.29 0.35 -14.87
CA GLY A 114 -4.70 -0.40 -16.06
C GLY A 114 -6.22 -0.38 -16.24
N ALA A 115 -6.85 -1.56 -16.29
CA ALA A 115 -8.30 -1.71 -16.40
C ALA A 115 -9.05 -1.62 -15.06
N ASN A 116 -8.33 -1.61 -13.93
CA ASN A 116 -8.94 -1.58 -12.59
C ASN A 116 -9.10 -0.14 -12.10
N THR A 117 -10.26 0.19 -11.52
CA THR A 117 -10.49 1.48 -10.87
C THR A 117 -11.03 1.27 -9.46
N PHE A 118 -10.30 1.81 -8.48
CA PHE A 118 -10.73 1.92 -7.09
C PHE A 118 -11.34 3.30 -6.85
N SER A 119 -12.43 3.35 -6.09
CA SER A 119 -13.08 4.61 -5.71
C SER A 119 -13.67 4.49 -4.31
N GLU A 120 -13.29 5.41 -3.42
CA GLU A 120 -13.82 5.48 -2.06
C GLU A 120 -14.07 6.94 -1.67
N THR A 121 -15.14 7.19 -0.92
CA THR A 121 -15.50 8.52 -0.43
C THR A 121 -15.59 8.49 1.10
N LYS A 122 -15.04 9.51 1.76
CA LYS A 122 -15.19 9.72 3.21
C LYS A 122 -15.61 11.15 3.51
N ARG A 123 -16.17 11.35 4.69
CA ARG A 123 -16.62 12.65 5.19
C ARG A 123 -15.57 13.30 6.09
N MET A 124 -15.51 14.62 6.10
CA MET A 124 -14.66 15.41 7.01
C MET A 124 -15.37 16.68 7.47
N ILE A 125 -15.02 17.17 8.66
CA ILE A 125 -15.65 18.34 9.28
C ILE A 125 -14.57 19.42 9.49
N LEU A 126 -14.76 20.57 8.86
CA LEU A 126 -13.91 21.76 9.03
C LEU A 126 -14.50 22.66 10.12
N THR A 127 -13.70 23.00 11.12
CA THR A 127 -14.08 23.88 12.24
C THR A 127 -13.04 24.99 12.39
N LYS A 128 -13.27 26.13 11.74
CA LYS A 128 -12.55 27.39 12.01
C LYS A 128 -13.33 28.29 12.95
#